data_AF-A0A7K2M0K7-F1
#
_entry.id   AF-A0A7K2M0K7-F1
#
_cell.length_a   1.000
_cell.length_b   1.000
_cell.length_c   1.000
_cell.angle_alpha   90.00
_cell.angle_beta   90.00
_cell.angle_gamma   90.00
#
_symmetry.space_group_name_H-M   'P 1'
#
loop_
_entity.id
_entity.type
_entity.pdbx_description
1 polymer ?
#
loop_
_entity_poly.entity_id
_entity_poly.type
_entity_poly.pdbx_seq_one_letter_code
_entity_poly.pdbx_strand_id
1 'polypeptide(L)' 'WCTARGEHGATARAVAAGLGIPVRAAKTHLALLVDLGLLRTRRVCHRTYYRRDEFRIAEVARLFEKGW' A
#
# COMPACT_ATOMS: atom_id res chain seq x y z
N TRP A 1 -4.52 16.09 -16.12
CA TRP A 1 -5.39 16.13 -14.93
C TRP A 1 -5.35 14.77 -14.25
N CYS A 2 -4.47 14.59 -13.26
CA CYS A 2 -4.23 13.30 -12.61
C CYS A 2 -5.22 13.07 -11.47
N THR A 3 -6.50 12.87 -11.80
CA THR A 3 -7.52 12.41 -10.87
C THR A 3 -7.42 10.90 -10.73
N ALA A 4 -6.47 10.42 -9.93
CA ALA A 4 -6.62 9.08 -9.35
C ALA A 4 -7.74 9.15 -8.31
N ARG A 5 -8.99 9.09 -8.78
CA ARG A 5 -10.12 8.62 -7.94
C ARG A 5 -9.69 7.28 -7.34
N GLY A 6 -10.12 7.00 -6.11
CA GLY A 6 -9.69 5.89 -5.25
C GLY A 6 -9.70 4.47 -5.85
N GLU A 7 -10.10 4.32 -7.11
CA GLU A 7 -10.03 3.11 -7.93
C GLU A 7 -8.62 2.80 -8.44
N HIS A 8 -7.57 3.61 -8.17
CA HIS A 8 -6.21 3.44 -8.73
C HIS A 8 -5.01 3.32 -7.75
N GLY A 9 -5.23 3.42 -6.43
CA GLY A 9 -4.18 3.28 -5.41
C GLY A 9 -4.10 4.46 -4.45
N ALA A 10 -3.59 4.22 -3.24
CA ALA A 10 -3.52 5.21 -2.17
C ALA A 10 -2.15 5.89 -2.12
N THR A 11 -2.11 7.17 -1.73
CA THR A 11 -0.84 7.85 -1.44
C THR A 11 -0.50 7.74 0.04
N ALA A 12 0.78 7.83 0.42
CA ALA A 12 1.19 7.80 1.83
C ALA A 12 0.51 8.89 2.68
N ARG A 13 0.20 10.06 2.08
CA ARG A 13 -0.57 11.12 2.76
C ARG A 13 -2.02 10.72 3.02
N ALA A 14 -2.68 10.07 2.05
CA ALA A 14 -4.05 9.61 2.22
C ALA A 14 -4.13 8.50 3.28
N VAL A 15 -3.18 7.56 3.26
CA VAL A 15 -3.07 6.49 4.28
C VAL A 15 -2.81 7.06 5.67
N ALA A 16 -1.87 8.01 5.78
CA ALA A 16 -1.56 8.68 7.04
C ALA A 16 -2.79 9.40 7.62
N ALA A 17 -3.52 10.15 6.79
CA ALA A 17 -4.73 10.85 7.20
C ALA A 17 -5.84 9.88 7.64
N GLY A 18 -6.03 8.76 6.92
CA GLY A 18 -7.04 7.77 7.26
C GLY A 18 -6.76 7.00 8.54
N LEU A 19 -5.48 6.78 8.87
CA LEU A 19 -5.05 6.05 10.07
C LEU A 19 -4.73 6.98 11.26
N GLY A 20 -4.74 8.30 11.07
CA GLY A 20 -4.34 9.27 12.10
C GLY A 20 -2.86 9.20 12.49
N ILE A 21 -2.00 8.63 11.65
CA ILE A 21 -0.56 8.44 11.93
C ILE A 21 0.32 9.47 11.21
N PRO A 22 1.54 9.74 11.70
CA PRO A 22 2.49 10.58 10.98
C PRO A 22 2.82 10.02 9.58
N VAL A 23 2.96 10.91 8.58
CA VAL A 23 3.29 10.52 7.20
C VAL A 23 4.60 9.74 7.10
N ARG A 24 5.57 10.00 7.98
CA ARG A 24 6.82 9.23 8.06
C ARG A 24 6.56 7.77 8.47
N ALA A 25 5.75 7.55 9.50
CA ALA A 25 5.34 6.21 9.92
C ALA A 25 4.58 5.51 8.80
N ALA A 26 3.62 6.19 8.16
CA ALA A 26 2.90 5.64 7.01
C ALA A 26 3.86 5.22 5.87
N LYS A 27 4.88 6.03 5.56
CA LYS A 27 5.89 5.66 4.56
C LYS A 27 6.68 4.42 4.96
N THR A 28 7.11 4.31 6.21
CA THR A 28 7.85 3.12 6.69
C THR A 28 7.01 1.85 6.59
N HIS A 29 5.75 1.89 7.04
CA HIS A 29 4.84 0.75 6.91
C HIS A 29 4.59 0.38 5.45
N LEU A 30 4.37 1.37 4.59
CA LEU A 30 4.15 1.12 3.17
C LEU A 30 5.41 0.58 2.47
N ALA A 31 6.61 1.00 2.88
CA ALA A 31 7.86 0.44 2.37
C ALA A 31 8.00 -1.05 2.76
N LEU A 32 7.78 -1.39 4.03
CA LEU A 32 7.79 -2.78 4.49
C LEU A 32 6.79 -3.65 3.72
N LEU A 33 5.57 -3.17 3.52
CA LEU A 33 4.55 -3.90 2.77
C LEU A 33 4.91 -4.07 1.28
N VAL A 34 5.68 -3.14 0.71
CA VAL A 34 6.20 -3.26 -0.65
C VAL A 34 7.33 -4.28 -0.71
N ASP A 35 8.25 -4.27 0.27
CA ASP A 35 9.36 -5.22 0.35
C ASP A 35 8.87 -6.66 0.55
N LEU A 36 7.75 -6.83 1.27
CA LEU A 36 7.04 -8.11 1.40
C LEU A 36 6.28 -8.51 0.11
N GLY A 37 6.17 -7.62 -0.88
CA GLY A 37 5.45 -7.84 -2.12
C GLY A 37 3.92 -7.77 -1.98
N LEU A 38 3.40 -7.30 -0.84
CA LEU A 38 1.96 -7.15 -0.58
C LEU A 38 1.37 -5.92 -1.29
N LEU A 39 2.22 -4.94 -1.60
CA LEU A 39 1.84 -3.73 -2.30
C LEU A 39 2.65 -3.56 -3.58
N ARG A 40 1.96 -3.19 -4.67
CA ARG A 40 2.62 -2.63 -5.86
C ARG A 40 2.72 -1.12 -5.76
N THR A 41 3.91 -0.60 -6.04
CA THR A 41 4.12 0.84 -6.17
C THR A 41 3.99 1.26 -7.63
N ARG A 42 3.30 2.39 -7.86
CA ARG A 42 3.28 3.08 -9.13
C ARG A 42 3.67 4.53 -8.92
N ARG A 43 4.71 4.99 -9.61
CA ARG A 43 5.09 6.41 -9.60
C ARG A 43 4.39 7.12 -10.75
N VAL A 44 3.62 8.15 -10.43
CA VAL A 44 2.97 9.01 -11.43
C VAL A 44 3.22 10.46 -11.05
N CYS A 45 3.79 11.25 -11.97
CA CYS A 45 3.99 12.71 -11.81
C CYS A 45 4.51 13.12 -10.42
N HIS A 46 5.65 12.57 -9.99
CA HIS A 46 6.27 12.79 -8.67
C HIS A 46 5.57 12.22 -7.43
N ARG A 47 4.45 11.51 -7.56
CA ARG A 47 3.76 10.86 -6.42
C ARG A 47 3.83 9.34 -6.52
N THR A 48 4.13 8.70 -5.39
CA THR A 48 4.05 7.23 -5.24
C THR A 48 2.64 6.87 -4.82
N TYR A 49 2.01 6.04 -5.63
CA TYR A 49 0.73 5.40 -5.38
C TYR A 49 0.98 3.95 -5.00
N TYR A 50 0.30 3.49 -3.96
CA TYR A 50 0.36 2.13 -3.45
C TYR A 50 -0.94 1.42 -3.80
N ARG A 51 -0.82 0.28 -4.47
CA ARG A 51 -1.91 -0.63 -4.83
C ARG A 51 -1.77 -1.91 -4.03
N ARG A 52 -2.87 -2.43 -3.50
CA ARG A 52 -2.92 -3.78 -2.95
C ARG A 52 -2.71 -4.80 -4.08
N ASP A 53 -1.82 -5.76 -3.84
CA ASP A 53 -1.73 -6.95 -4.69
C ASP A 53 -2.64 -8.02 -4.08
N GLU A 54 -3.89 -8.08 -4.55
CA GLU A 54 -4.90 -8.97 -3.96
C GLU A 54 -4.51 -10.45 -4.01
N PHE A 55 -3.77 -10.88 -5.05
CA PHE A 55 -3.27 -12.25 -5.14
C PHE A 55 -2.21 -12.52 -4.07
N ARG A 56 -1.24 -11.61 -3.89
CA ARG A 56 -0.20 -11.77 -2.87
C ARG A 56 -0.75 -11.68 -1.45
N ILE A 57 -1.73 -10.80 -1.23
CA ILE A 57 -2.43 -10.68 0.06
C ILE A 57 -3.22 -11.95 0.35
N ALA A 58 -3.94 -12.51 -0.62
CA ALA A 58 -4.66 -13.77 -0.44
C ALA A 58 -3.70 -14.95 -0.21
N GLU A 59 -2.56 -14.97 -0.88
CA GLU A 59 -1.50 -15.96 -0.67
C GLU A 59 -0.94 -15.88 0.75
N VAL A 60 -0.58 -14.68 1.23
CA VAL A 60 -0.06 -14.48 2.59
C VAL A 60 -1.13 -14.76 3.65
N ALA A 61 -2.38 -14.33 3.44
CA ALA A 61 -3.48 -14.67 4.35
C ALA A 61 -3.68 -16.19 4.45
N ARG A 62 -3.57 -16.90 3.32
CA ARG A 62 -3.64 -18.37 3.29
C ARG A 62 -2.44 -19.05 3.94
N LEU A 63 -1.26 -18.45 3.88
CA LEU A 63 -0.09 -18.91 4.63
C LEU A 63 -0.28 -18.72 6.14
N PHE A 64 -0.86 -17.59 6.57
CA PHE A 64 -1.25 -17.37 7.97
C PHE A 64 -2.30 -18.39 8.45
N GLU A 65 -3.28 -18.76 7.61
CA GLU A 65 -4.26 -19.81 7.94
C GLU A 65 -3.64 -21.21 8.03
N LYS A 66 -2.59 -21.48 7.25
CA LYS A 66 -1.96 -22.81 7.18
C LYS A 66 -0.86 -23.06 8.20
N GLY A 67 -0.67 -22.13 9.14
CA GLY A 67 0.29 -22.28 10.23
C GLY A 67 1.68 -21.86 9.79
N TRP A 68 1.93 -20.56 9.91
CA TRP A 68 3.26 -20.06 10.22
C TRP A 68 3.46 -20.11 11.73
#